data_AF-A0A9D7WEN3-F1
#
_entry.id   AF-A0A9D7WEN3-F1
#
_cell.length_a   1.000
_cell.length_b   1.000
_cell.length_c   1.000
_cell.angle_alpha   90.00
_cell.angle_beta   90.00
_cell.angle_gamma   90.00
#
_symmetry.space_group_name_H-M   'P 1'
#
loop_
_entity.id
_entity.type
_entity.pdbx_description
1 polymer ?
#
loop_
_entity_poly.entity_id
_entity_poly.type
_entity_poly.pdbx_seq_one_letter_code
_entity_poly.pdbx_strand_id
1 'polypeptide(L)' 'MNLLKELSKVLSLVLLLPIWIYQKIISPFLPATCRYSPTCSAYAVEAIKKHGPFYGFYLALRRILSCHPWSKKSGHDPVP' A
#
# COMPACT_ATOMS: atom_id res chain seq x y z
N MET A 1 7.67 26.46 6.22
CA MET A 1 7.62 25.14 5.55
C MET A 1 8.68 24.26 6.19
N ASN A 2 8.30 23.33 7.07
CA ASN A 2 9.27 22.54 7.82
C ASN A 2 9.97 21.56 6.86
N LEU A 3 11.30 21.61 6.78
CA LEU A 3 12.14 20.74 5.95
C LEU A 3 11.76 19.25 6.08
N LEU A 4 11.43 18.81 7.29
CA LEU A 4 10.96 17.46 7.60
C LEU A 4 9.62 17.08 6.94
N LYS A 5 8.69 18.03 6.76
CA LYS A 5 7.40 17.80 6.08
C LYS A 5 7.55 17.72 4.57
N GLU A 6 8.48 18.47 4.00
CA GLU A 6 8.75 18.42 2.57
C GLU A 6 9.53 17.15 2.20
N LEU A 7 10.49 16.74 3.03
CA LEU A 7 11.16 15.44 2.89
C LEU A 7 10.19 14.26 2.97
N SER A 8 9.26 14.26 3.94
CA SER A 8 8.30 13.16 4.07
C SER A 8 7.34 13.07 2.90
N LYS A 9 6.92 14.20 2.31
CA LYS A 9 6.12 14.21 1.08
C LYS A 9 6.88 13.63 -0.10
N VAL A 10 8.14 14.03 -0.29
CA VAL A 10 8.98 13.51 -1.38
C VAL A 10 9.16 12.00 -1.21
N LEU A 11 9.46 11.52 0.00
CA LEU A 11 9.56 10.10 0.30
C LEU A 11 8.26 9.34 0.03
N SER A 12 7.11 9.87 0.46
CA SER A 12 5.81 9.27 0.15
C SER A 12 5.59 9.17 -1.35
N LEU A 13 5.95 10.19 -2.12
CA LEU A 13 5.82 10.20 -3.57
C LEU A 13 6.71 9.14 -4.23
N VAL A 14 7.96 9.03 -3.78
CA VAL A 14 8.90 8.00 -4.24
C VAL A 14 8.38 6.59 -3.97
N LEU A 15 7.73 6.35 -2.83
CA LEU A 15 7.11 5.06 -2.50
C LEU A 15 5.81 4.79 -3.28
N LEU A 16 5.02 5.82 -3.55
CA LEU A 16 3.74 5.70 -4.26
C LEU A 16 3.91 5.47 -5.78
N LEU A 17 4.94 6.08 -6.38
CA LEU A 17 5.21 6.00 -7.82
C LEU A 17 5.30 4.56 -8.35
N PRO A 18 6.13 3.66 -7.78
CA PRO A 18 6.20 2.28 -8.23
C PRO A 18 4.89 1.51 -7.98
N ILE A 19 4.16 1.84 -6.90
CA ILE A 19 2.86 1.20 -6.61
C ILE A 19 1.83 1.55 -7.69
N TRP A 20 1.79 2.81 -8.15
CA TRP A 20 0.91 3.24 -9.23
C TRP A 20 1.30 2.67 -10.58
N ILE A 21 2.61 2.62 -10.88
CA ILE A 21 3.12 1.95 -12.08
C ILE A 21 2.68 0.48 -12.07
N TYR A 22 2.86 -0.22 -10.94
CA TYR A 22 2.40 -1.60 -10.78
C TYR A 22 0.88 -1.72 -10.98
N GLN A 23 0.07 -0.85 -10.37
CA GLN A 23 -1.39 -0.86 -10.52
C GLN A 23 -1.84 -0.64 -11.97
N LYS A 24 -1.17 0.24 -12.72
CA LYS A 24 -1.59 0.57 -14.09
C LYS A 24 -1.05 -0.38 -15.15
N ILE A 25 0.18 -0.85 -14.98
CA ILE A 25 0.88 -1.63 -16.00
C ILE A 25 0.77 -3.14 -15.73
N ILE A 26 0.89 -3.56 -14.47
CA ILE A 26 1.01 -4.98 -14.12
C ILE A 26 -0.35 -5.54 -13.67
N SER A 27 -1.05 -4.85 -12.77
CA SER A 27 -2.34 -5.29 -12.23
C SER A 27 -3.41 -5.69 -13.26
N PRO A 28 -3.60 -5.03 -14.43
CA PRO A 28 -4.64 -5.45 -15.38
C PRO A 28 -4.34 -6.80 -16.05
N PHE A 29 -3.08 -7.24 -16.06
CA PHE A 29 -2.68 -8.53 -16.60
C PHE A 29 -2.70 -9.66 -15.57
N LEU A 30 -2.87 -9.35 -14.27
CA LEU A 30 -2.97 -10.35 -13.22
C LEU A 30 -4.43 -10.52 -12.77
N PRO A 31 -4.86 -11.75 -12.45
CA PRO A 31 -6.15 -11.96 -11.82
C PRO A 31 -6.21 -11.27 -10.46
N ALA A 32 -7.42 -10.93 -10.01
CA ALA A 32 -7.66 -10.35 -8.69
C ALA A 32 -7.39 -11.41 -7.59
N THR A 33 -6.13 -11.49 -7.15
CA THR A 33 -5.66 -12.48 -6.15
C THR A 33 -5.66 -11.94 -4.73
N CYS A 34 -5.86 -10.64 -4.53
CA CYS A 34 -5.93 -10.05 -3.20
C CYS A 34 -7.12 -10.61 -2.42
N ARG A 35 -6.85 -11.19 -1.24
CA ARG A 35 -7.87 -11.72 -0.32
C ARG A 35 -8.59 -10.66 0.50
N TYR A 36 -8.05 -9.45 0.48
CA TYR A 36 -8.51 -8.34 1.29
C TYR A 36 -9.17 -7.26 0.42
N SER A 37 -10.17 -6.60 1.00
CA SER A 37 -10.80 -5.41 0.44
C SER A 37 -10.57 -4.23 1.39
N PRO A 38 -10.00 -3.10 0.96
CA PRO A 38 -9.41 -2.85 -0.35
C PRO A 38 -8.16 -3.70 -0.62
N THR A 39 -7.74 -3.80 -1.89
CA THR A 39 -6.58 -4.61 -2.30
C THR A 39 -5.29 -4.13 -1.61
N CYS A 40 -4.26 -4.99 -1.54
CA CYS A 40 -3.00 -4.67 -0.85
C CYS A 40 -2.33 -3.39 -1.41
N SER A 41 -2.40 -3.17 -2.72
CA SER A 41 -1.84 -1.97 -3.35
C SER A 41 -2.67 -0.72 -3.04
N ALA A 42 -4.00 -0.81 -3.03
CA ALA A 42 -4.86 0.29 -2.61
C ALA A 42 -4.67 0.64 -1.12
N TYR A 43 -4.60 -0.37 -0.26
CA TYR A 43 -4.28 -0.22 1.16
C TYR A 43 -2.91 0.45 1.36
N ALA A 44 -1.90 0.07 0.59
CA ALA A 44 -0.57 0.68 0.66
C ALA A 44 -0.60 2.18 0.32
N VAL A 45 -1.34 2.55 -0.74
CA VAL A 45 -1.51 3.96 -1.13
C VAL A 45 -2.20 4.77 -0.03
N GLU A 46 -3.27 4.22 0.55
CA GLU A 46 -4.02 4.87 1.63
C GLU A 46 -3.18 4.99 2.91
N ALA A 47 -2.44 3.94 3.27
CA ALA A 47 -1.59 3.91 4.45
C ALA A 47 -0.48 4.95 4.38
N ILE A 48 0.20 5.08 3.23
CA ILE A 48 1.24 6.08 3.00
C ILE A 48 0.65 7.51 3.03
N LYS A 49 -0.55 7.71 2.48
CA LYS A 49 -1.22 9.02 2.50
C LYS A 49 -1.66 9.44 3.90
N LYS A 50 -2.18 8.49 4.70
CA LYS A 50 -2.74 8.78 6.03
C LYS A 50 -1.69 8.87 7.12
N HIS A 51 -0.71 7.97 7.11
CA HIS A 51 0.29 7.83 8.17
C HIS A 51 1.71 8.29 7.80
N GLY A 52 1.92 8.68 6.53
CA GLY A 52 3.23 9.05 6.02
C GLY A 52 4.07 7.84 5.55
N PRO A 53 5.29 8.09 5.06
CA PRO A 53 6.05 7.09 4.30
C PRO A 53 6.49 5.91 5.17
N PHE A 54 6.99 6.14 6.38
CA PHE A 54 7.52 5.07 7.23
C PHE A 54 6.44 4.16 7.81
N TYR A 55 5.46 4.74 8.52
CA TYR A 55 4.40 3.96 9.16
C TYR A 55 3.43 3.38 8.12
N GLY A 56 3.12 4.14 7.06
CA GLY A 56 2.33 3.65 5.94
C GLY A 56 2.98 2.48 5.22
N PHE A 57 4.31 2.54 4.99
CA PHE A 57 5.06 1.42 4.41
C PHE A 57 5.09 0.19 5.32
N TYR A 58 5.24 0.37 6.63
CA TYR A 58 5.17 -0.72 7.60
C TYR A 58 3.81 -1.44 7.55
N LEU A 59 2.71 -0.69 7.54
CA LEU A 59 1.35 -1.25 7.43
C LEU A 59 1.16 -1.97 6.08
N ALA A 60 1.63 -1.38 4.98
CA ALA A 60 1.58 -1.98 3.65
C ALA A 60 2.34 -3.31 3.58
N LEU A 61 3.57 -3.36 4.09
CA LEU A 61 4.36 -4.59 4.13
C LEU A 61 3.69 -5.68 4.96
N ARG A 62 3.22 -5.34 6.16
CA ARG A 62 2.50 -6.28 7.02
C ARG A 62 1.27 -6.87 6.31
N ARG A 63 0.57 -6.05 5.52
CA ARG A 63 -0.59 -6.46 4.73
C ARG A 63 -0.20 -7.43 3.61
N ILE A 64 0.83 -7.11 2.83
CA ILE A 64 1.34 -7.95 1.75
C ILE A 64 1.80 -9.31 2.29
N LEU A 65 2.57 -9.31 3.39
CA LEU A 65 3.02 -10.55 4.04
C LEU A 65 1.86 -11.41 4.56
N SER A 66 0.76 -10.77 4.97
CA SER A 66 -0.46 -11.46 5.40
C SER A 66 -1.32 -11.93 4.21
N CYS A 67 -1.09 -11.42 3.01
CA CYS A 67 -1.86 -11.72 1.80
C CYS A 67 -1.20 -12.84 0.98
N HIS A 68 -1.20 -14.05 1.53
CA HIS A 68 -0.73 -15.26 0.84
C HIS A 68 -1.85 -16.32 0.73
N PRO A 69 -1.75 -17.30 -0.19
CA PRO A 69 -2.79 -18.32 -0.41
C PRO A 69 -3.12 -19.22 0.79
N TRP A 70 -2.23 -19.27 1.78
CA TRP A 70 -2.47 -20.00 3.03
C TRP A 70 -2.99 -19.12 4.17
N SER A 71 -3.18 -17.82 3.94
CA SER A 71 -3.65 -16.92 4.98
C SER A 71 -5.11 -17.21 5.31
N LYS A 72 -5.39 -17.48 6.58
CA LYS A 72 -6.76 -17.68 7.08
C LYS A 72 -7.58 -16.40 7.08
N LYS A 73 -6.93 -15.22 7.01
CA LYS A 73 -7.58 -13.91 7.08
C LYS A 73 -7.91 -13.43 5.67
N SER A 74 -9.17 -13.07 5.46
CA SER A 74 -9.70 -12.46 4.24
C SER A 74 -10.85 -11.52 4.62
N GLY A 75 -11.26 -10.64 3.71
CA GLY A 75 -12.38 -9.73 3.93
C GLY A 75 -11.99 -8.25 4.03
N HIS A 76 -12.88 -7.44 4.61
CA HIS A 76 -12.72 -6.00 4.67
C HIS A 76 -11.82 -5.59 5.84
N ASP A 77 -10.66 -4.99 5.56
CA ASP A 77 -9.80 -4.43 6.61
C ASP A 77 -9.13 -3.13 6.07
N PRO A 78 -9.76 -1.97 6.38
CA PRO A 78 -9.32 -0.66 5.92
C PRO A 78 -8.13 -0.15 6.73
N VAL A 79 -7.48 0.92 6.24
CA VAL A 79 -6.37 1.53 6.96
C VAL A 79 -6.87 2.20 8.25
N PRO A 80 -6.27 1.89 9.42
CA PRO A 80 -6.65 2.49 10.71
C PRO A 80 -6.47 4.01 10.71
#